data_AF-A0A226CVF7-F1
#
_entry.id   AF-A0A226CVF7-F1
#
_cell.length_a   1.000
_cell.length_b   1.000
_cell.length_c   1.000
_cell.angle_alpha   90.00
_cell.angle_beta   90.00
_cell.angle_gamma   90.00
#
_symmetry.space_group_name_H-M   'P 1'
#
loop_
_entity.id
_entity.type
_entity.pdbx_description
1 polymer ?
#
loop_
_entity_poly.entity_id
_entity_poly.type
_entity_poly.pdbx_seq_one_letter_code
_entity_poly.pdbx_strand_id
1 'polypeptide(L)'
;MATVSLSKLKLEGLQALVMPLDLYTWSACIVCFTLVAIFLSRIGIKEGGKNKTSIFNFIQYWQWILSCLSAQYHGTPNVLRLLPNFPIFVIICVLSFYLLGTVFYQGSMYSSLVAVSPPDIPSTLESVVDSKIQIITTSSSVDPEDTSRRISLLKYITNEDVNNITINSTRLLHILMKFKEMPNFIYSEPESHFVVGLDISARNDIHFENNVFKQVMDTFAIINLDYELDNFFSGIKVKNNPYINRHIEEPIFFLEMPISITRGFISSAIIEGFGQLEQSGIYRLWLDLGIKKAFMENILDKTSKNVYREAVLMRFFGARENIVFEEGKQVPLSALLGVLWLCAGILGVAIVTFIREVVTYEMLIYLGKKFRSTATKVVIFVKLVISRSADVFCGSWLRSNIMKKIVPLGFIGIFLVVVQLGQGYLEKRQGDNPDEEAAKIFLDGYNQEYARLANLYVIADWNYNTNLTDENAEASIEAGFVLSQYEALANEEAGKFNTTNFSQETKRQLFYVGSKSLSDAEMKNLSSLISEMGSIYGQGKVCRPIPNGEEECLSLEPELTNLMAESRNASELLWAWEGWRREVSRKIKPLYLQTQPIFFLVNAEFFTIGNESNYPPHYFHILPER
;
A
#
# COMPACT_ATOMS: atom_id res chain seq x y z
N MET A 1 -3.61 -2.31 19.83
CA MET A 1 -2.12 -2.21 19.86
C MET A 1 -1.63 -1.30 18.73
N ALA A 2 -0.49 -0.64 18.89
CA ALA A 2 0.17 0.05 17.78
C ALA A 2 1.70 0.04 17.91
N THR A 3 2.39 0.23 16.79
CA THR A 3 3.82 0.58 16.74
C THR A 3 3.99 2.06 16.39
N VAL A 4 4.92 2.71 17.08
CA VAL A 4 5.15 4.15 16.98
C VAL A 4 6.63 4.40 16.72
N SER A 5 6.91 5.28 15.76
CA SER A 5 8.24 5.82 15.51
C SER A 5 8.23 7.35 15.61
N LEU A 6 9.02 7.87 16.55
CA LEU A 6 9.36 9.28 16.69
C LEU A 6 10.47 9.71 15.73
N SER A 7 11.13 8.76 15.07
CA SER A 7 12.21 9.06 14.14
C SER A 7 11.70 9.83 12.93
N LYS A 8 12.49 10.81 12.47
CA LYS A 8 12.16 11.55 11.25
C LYS A 8 12.25 10.60 10.06
N LEU A 9 11.16 10.54 9.32
CA LEU A 9 11.06 10.07 7.94
C LEU A 9 12.36 10.42 7.16
N LYS A 10 13.06 9.40 6.66
CA LYS A 10 14.36 9.55 5.98
C LYS A 10 14.13 9.78 4.50
N LEU A 11 14.73 10.83 3.95
CA LEU A 11 14.81 11.01 2.50
C LEU A 11 15.66 9.89 1.89
N GLU A 12 15.19 9.33 0.78
CA GLU A 12 15.84 8.17 0.13
C GLU A 12 17.21 8.49 -0.51
N GLY A 13 17.63 9.75 -0.52
CA GLY A 13 18.98 10.15 -0.94
C GLY A 13 19.30 9.74 -2.38
N LEU A 14 20.30 8.88 -2.59
CA LEU A 14 20.70 8.38 -3.91
C LEU A 14 19.67 7.40 -4.51
N GLN A 15 18.95 6.65 -3.67
CA GLN A 15 17.96 5.66 -4.12
C GLN A 15 16.78 6.32 -4.83
N ALA A 16 16.42 7.54 -4.41
CA ALA A 16 15.41 8.39 -5.05
C ALA A 16 15.66 8.67 -6.54
N LEU A 17 16.90 8.54 -7.03
CA LEU A 17 17.24 8.77 -8.44
C LEU A 17 16.97 7.54 -9.30
N VAL A 18 16.93 6.35 -8.70
CA VAL A 18 16.70 5.09 -9.41
C VAL A 18 15.24 4.65 -9.28
N MET A 19 14.57 5.04 -8.20
CA MET A 19 13.14 4.82 -7.93
C MET A 19 12.15 5.23 -9.04
N PRO A 20 12.40 6.29 -9.86
CA PRO A 20 11.49 6.74 -10.91
C PRO A 20 11.10 5.67 -11.95
N LEU A 21 11.94 4.65 -12.12
CA LEU A 21 11.69 3.51 -12.99
C LEU A 21 11.97 2.23 -12.18
N ASP A 22 11.14 1.22 -12.36
CA ASP A 22 11.33 -0.07 -11.71
C ASP A 22 12.55 -0.81 -12.30
N LEU A 23 13.03 -1.82 -11.55
CA LEU A 23 14.22 -2.58 -11.93
C LEU A 23 14.08 -3.23 -13.32
N TYR A 24 12.88 -3.70 -13.68
CA TYR A 24 12.66 -4.33 -14.97
C TYR A 24 12.76 -3.31 -16.10
N THR A 25 12.16 -2.13 -15.94
CA THR A 25 12.27 -1.06 -16.93
C THR A 25 13.71 -0.59 -17.11
N TRP A 26 14.47 -0.41 -16.03
CA TRP A 26 15.90 -0.09 -16.13
C TRP A 26 16.68 -1.15 -16.91
N SER A 27 16.44 -2.43 -16.59
CA SER A 27 17.10 -3.54 -17.27
C SER A 27 16.74 -3.61 -18.77
N ALA A 28 15.46 -3.42 -19.10
CA ALA A 28 14.96 -3.40 -20.47
C ALA A 28 15.54 -2.23 -21.27
N CYS A 29 15.67 -1.05 -20.66
CA CYS A 29 16.30 0.11 -21.28
C CYS A 29 17.77 -0.16 -21.61
N ILE A 30 18.55 -0.69 -20.66
CA ILE A 30 19.96 -1.02 -20.90
C ILE A 30 20.10 -2.06 -22.03
N VAL A 31 19.27 -3.10 -22.04
CA VAL A 31 19.26 -4.10 -23.11
C VAL A 31 18.90 -3.46 -24.46
N CYS A 32 17.88 -2.61 -24.50
CA CYS A 32 17.45 -1.93 -25.71
C CYS A 32 18.56 -1.00 -26.26
N PHE A 33 19.15 -0.17 -25.40
CA PHE A 33 20.23 0.73 -25.80
C PHE A 33 21.44 -0.05 -26.33
N THR A 34 21.76 -1.19 -25.71
CA THR A 34 22.94 -1.99 -26.12
C THR A 34 22.68 -2.64 -27.48
N LEU A 35 21.48 -3.13 -27.72
CA LEU A 35 21.07 -3.66 -29.02
C LEU A 35 21.11 -2.58 -30.11
N VAL A 36 20.61 -1.36 -29.84
CA VAL A 36 20.67 -0.24 -30.78
C VAL A 36 22.12 0.15 -31.09
N ALA A 37 22.99 0.26 -30.08
CA ALA A 37 24.39 0.59 -30.27
C ALA A 37 25.15 -0.51 -31.05
N ILE A 38 24.87 -1.80 -30.80
CA ILE A 38 25.43 -2.92 -31.56
C ILE A 38 24.96 -2.87 -33.02
N PHE A 39 23.68 -2.60 -33.25
CA PHE A 39 23.09 -2.50 -34.59
C PHE A 39 23.76 -1.39 -35.40
N LEU A 40 23.84 -0.17 -34.85
CA LEU A 40 24.51 0.97 -35.47
C LEU A 40 26.01 0.71 -35.71
N SER A 41 26.68 0.07 -34.74
CA SER A 41 28.08 -0.33 -34.89
C SER A 41 28.28 -1.31 -36.05
N ARG A 42 27.38 -2.27 -36.25
CA ARG A 42 27.49 -3.24 -37.35
C ARG A 42 27.29 -2.59 -38.72
N ILE A 43 26.36 -1.65 -38.83
CA ILE A 43 26.12 -0.90 -40.07
C ILE A 43 27.35 -0.05 -40.41
N GLY A 44 27.91 0.66 -39.43
CA GLY A 44 29.10 1.49 -39.66
C GLY A 44 30.36 0.71 -40.07
N ILE A 45 30.46 -0.58 -39.74
CA ILE A 45 31.56 -1.45 -40.21
C ILE A 45 31.42 -1.79 -41.69
N LYS A 46 30.18 -1.87 -42.20
CA LYS A 46 29.89 -2.27 -43.59
C LYS A 46 30.36 -1.21 -44.60
N GLU A 47 30.43 0.05 -44.19
CA GLU A 47 30.97 1.17 -44.99
C GLU A 47 32.48 1.41 -44.79
N GLY A 48 33.08 0.94 -43.70
CA GLY A 48 34.47 1.21 -43.33
C GLY A 48 35.23 -0.06 -42.92
N GLY A 49 35.82 -0.77 -43.88
CA GLY A 49 36.51 -2.04 -43.65
C GLY A 49 37.72 -1.96 -42.70
N LYS A 50 37.54 -2.39 -41.44
CA LYS A 50 38.53 -3.05 -40.55
C LYS A 50 37.89 -3.36 -39.18
N ASN A 51 38.24 -4.51 -38.58
CA ASN A 51 37.60 -5.01 -37.35
C ASN A 51 37.97 -4.23 -36.06
N LYS A 52 39.11 -3.51 -36.05
CA LYS A 52 39.53 -2.65 -34.91
C LYS A 52 38.63 -1.42 -34.70
N THR A 53 37.83 -1.05 -35.69
CA THR A 53 36.93 0.12 -35.67
C THR A 53 35.59 -0.17 -34.98
N SER A 54 35.25 -1.44 -34.74
CA SER A 54 33.94 -1.83 -34.18
C SER A 54 33.72 -1.36 -32.75
N ILE A 55 34.70 -1.54 -31.86
CA ILE A 55 34.56 -1.17 -30.44
C ILE A 55 34.49 0.35 -30.31
N PHE A 56 35.29 1.08 -31.10
CA PHE A 56 35.26 2.54 -31.12
C PHE A 56 33.90 3.07 -31.58
N ASN A 57 33.34 2.50 -32.65
CA ASN A 57 32.01 2.86 -33.14
C ASN A 57 30.92 2.52 -32.12
N PHE A 58 30.98 1.36 -31.46
CA PHE A 58 30.05 1.00 -30.39
C PHE A 58 30.07 2.03 -29.24
N ILE A 59 31.26 2.46 -28.79
CA ILE A 59 31.40 3.50 -27.74
C ILE A 59 30.80 4.83 -28.20
N GLN A 60 31.06 5.26 -29.44
CA GLN A 60 30.51 6.49 -30.01
C GLN A 60 28.98 6.49 -30.06
N TYR A 61 28.36 5.36 -30.45
CA TYR A 61 26.91 5.25 -30.47
C TYR A 61 26.30 5.16 -29.06
N TRP A 62 27.00 4.56 -28.10
CA TRP A 62 26.60 4.61 -26.69
C TRP A 62 26.63 6.03 -26.15
N GLN A 63 27.66 6.81 -26.48
CA GLN A 63 27.75 8.23 -26.14
C GLN A 63 26.60 9.03 -26.75
N TRP A 64 26.27 8.77 -28.02
CA TRP A 64 25.12 9.41 -28.68
C TRP A 64 23.79 9.10 -27.97
N ILE A 65 23.54 7.85 -27.58
CA ILE A 65 22.32 7.47 -26.83
C ILE A 65 22.26 8.21 -25.48
N LEU A 66 23.37 8.24 -24.73
CA LEU A 66 23.45 8.97 -23.45
C LEU A 66 23.25 10.48 -23.63
N SER A 67 23.77 11.07 -24.71
CA SER A 67 23.51 12.46 -25.06
C SER A 67 22.02 12.70 -25.36
N CYS A 68 21.38 11.84 -26.16
CA CYS A 68 19.94 11.98 -26.44
C CYS A 68 19.07 11.85 -25.17
N LEU A 69 19.40 10.94 -24.25
CA LEU A 69 18.70 10.80 -22.96
C LEU A 69 18.83 12.04 -22.07
N SER A 70 19.91 12.81 -22.23
CA SER A 70 20.15 14.09 -21.56
C SER A 70 19.74 15.31 -22.40
N ALA A 71 18.91 15.08 -23.44
CA ALA A 71 18.43 16.10 -24.40
C ALA A 71 19.52 16.85 -25.18
N GLN A 72 20.68 16.24 -25.38
CA GLN A 72 21.78 16.75 -26.20
C GLN A 72 21.91 15.96 -27.51
N TYR A 73 21.67 16.60 -28.65
CA TYR A 73 21.50 15.90 -29.95
C TYR A 73 22.67 16.07 -30.95
N HIS A 74 23.83 16.52 -30.49
CA HIS A 74 24.97 16.90 -31.37
C HIS A 74 25.45 15.77 -32.32
N GLY A 75 25.29 14.49 -31.94
CA GLY A 75 25.71 13.34 -32.74
C GLY A 75 24.68 12.85 -33.78
N THR A 76 23.43 13.31 -33.71
CA THR A 76 22.31 12.80 -34.52
C THR A 76 22.51 12.95 -36.03
N PRO A 77 23.07 14.06 -36.56
CA PRO A 77 23.31 14.19 -38.00
C PRO A 77 24.28 13.14 -38.57
N ASN A 78 25.27 12.70 -37.78
CA ASN A 78 26.21 11.66 -38.21
C ASN A 78 25.52 10.29 -38.26
N VAL A 79 24.61 10.01 -37.32
CA VAL A 79 23.82 8.76 -37.30
C VAL A 79 22.81 8.72 -38.45
N LEU A 80 22.17 9.85 -38.77
CA LEU A 80 21.28 9.97 -39.93
C LEU A 80 21.99 9.70 -41.25
N ARG A 81 23.22 10.19 -41.42
CA ARG A 81 24.03 9.92 -42.62
C ARG A 81 24.41 8.44 -42.78
N LEU A 82 24.50 7.70 -41.69
CA LEU A 82 24.79 6.26 -41.68
C LEU A 82 23.60 5.40 -42.16
N LEU A 83 22.38 5.94 -42.08
CA LEU A 83 21.12 5.25 -42.38
C LEU A 83 20.28 6.05 -43.40
N PRO A 84 20.79 6.30 -44.62
CA PRO A 84 20.11 7.15 -45.60
C PRO A 84 18.75 6.58 -46.04
N ASN A 85 18.58 5.25 -46.00
CA ASN A 85 17.35 4.57 -46.42
C ASN A 85 16.32 4.41 -45.29
N PHE A 86 16.69 4.66 -44.03
CA PHE A 86 15.81 4.49 -42.86
C PHE A 86 15.93 5.65 -41.85
N PRO A 87 15.79 6.93 -42.26
CA PRO A 87 15.91 8.07 -41.35
C PRO A 87 14.80 8.07 -40.28
N ILE A 88 13.64 7.49 -40.59
CA ILE A 88 12.49 7.34 -39.69
C ILE A 88 12.89 6.56 -38.42
N PHE A 89 13.72 5.53 -38.54
CA PHE A 89 14.19 4.76 -37.38
C PHE A 89 14.97 5.64 -36.40
N VAL A 90 15.89 6.48 -36.91
CA VAL A 90 16.69 7.38 -36.08
C VAL A 90 15.80 8.43 -35.40
N ILE A 91 14.81 8.96 -36.12
CA ILE A 91 13.83 9.90 -35.55
C ILE A 91 13.03 9.24 -34.43
N ILE A 92 12.55 8.01 -34.62
CA ILE A 92 11.83 7.24 -33.60
C ILE A 92 12.73 7.02 -32.38
N CYS A 93 13.98 6.58 -32.57
CA CYS A 93 14.92 6.39 -31.45
C CYS A 93 15.15 7.69 -30.66
N VAL A 94 15.37 8.81 -31.35
CA VAL A 94 15.57 10.11 -30.70
C VAL A 94 14.32 10.52 -29.91
N LEU A 95 13.12 10.35 -30.49
CA LEU A 95 11.86 10.63 -29.81
C LEU A 95 11.67 9.73 -28.58
N SER A 96 11.96 8.43 -28.69
CA SER A 96 11.86 7.48 -27.58
C SER A 96 12.85 7.82 -26.45
N PHE A 97 14.09 8.18 -26.79
CA PHE A 97 15.10 8.58 -25.78
C PHE A 97 14.72 9.91 -25.11
N TYR A 98 14.17 10.87 -25.85
CA TYR A 98 13.63 12.10 -25.30
C TYR A 98 12.47 11.82 -24.32
N LEU A 99 11.47 11.05 -24.75
CA LEU A 99 10.33 10.71 -23.90
C LEU A 99 10.79 10.00 -22.62
N LEU A 100 11.68 9.03 -22.73
CA LEU A 100 12.18 8.29 -21.57
C LEU A 100 13.01 9.17 -20.61
N GLY A 101 13.98 9.92 -21.13
CA GLY A 101 14.91 10.70 -20.31
C GLY A 101 14.31 11.97 -19.73
N THR A 102 13.65 12.78 -20.55
CA THR A 102 13.17 14.11 -20.12
C THR A 102 11.70 14.17 -19.74
N VAL A 103 10.84 13.32 -20.31
CA VAL A 103 9.40 13.37 -19.99
C VAL A 103 9.09 12.45 -18.83
N PHE A 104 9.42 11.16 -18.96
CA PHE A 104 9.08 10.17 -17.94
C PHE A 104 10.04 10.25 -16.75
N TYR A 105 11.35 10.07 -16.97
CA TYR A 105 12.31 10.00 -15.87
C TYR A 105 12.43 11.31 -15.10
N GLN A 106 12.69 12.43 -15.79
CA GLN A 106 12.81 13.73 -15.13
C GLN A 106 11.49 14.17 -14.47
N GLY A 107 10.34 13.83 -15.06
CA GLY A 107 9.02 14.12 -14.48
C GLY A 107 8.79 13.42 -13.14
N SER A 108 9.10 12.12 -13.04
CA SER A 108 8.91 11.35 -11.80
C SER A 108 10.04 11.53 -10.79
N MET A 109 11.26 11.89 -11.22
CA MET A 109 12.41 12.12 -10.34
C MET A 109 12.15 13.20 -9.28
N TYR A 110 11.45 14.29 -9.62
CA TYR A 110 11.11 15.33 -8.65
C TYR A 110 10.17 14.80 -7.55
N SER A 111 9.24 13.91 -7.90
CA SER A 111 8.37 13.27 -6.92
C SER A 111 9.16 12.34 -6.00
N SER A 112 10.04 11.50 -6.57
CA SER A 112 10.87 10.58 -5.80
C SER A 112 11.89 11.28 -4.87
N LEU A 113 12.39 12.46 -5.24
CA LEU A 113 13.32 13.23 -4.40
C LEU A 113 12.65 13.90 -3.19
N VAL A 114 11.33 14.08 -3.24
CA VAL A 114 10.52 14.66 -2.16
C VAL A 114 9.80 13.58 -1.37
N ALA A 115 9.59 12.40 -1.97
CA ALA A 115 9.02 11.24 -1.31
C ALA A 115 9.83 10.88 -0.05
N VAL A 116 9.11 10.62 1.03
CA VAL A 116 9.72 10.17 2.26
C VAL A 116 9.13 8.83 2.65
N SER A 117 10.01 7.84 2.79
CA SER A 117 9.58 6.47 3.03
C SER A 117 9.27 6.28 4.51
N PRO A 118 8.13 5.63 4.84
CA PRO A 118 7.78 5.34 6.21
C PRO A 118 8.88 4.48 6.86
N PRO A 119 9.13 4.64 8.17
CA PRO A 119 10.09 3.81 8.85
C PRO A 119 9.62 2.35 8.82
N ASP A 120 10.55 1.42 8.56
CA ASP A 120 10.29 -0.01 8.66
C ASP A 120 10.01 -0.36 10.14
N ILE A 121 8.73 -0.39 10.49
CA ILE A 121 8.25 -0.78 11.81
C ILE A 121 7.41 -2.05 11.72
N PRO A 122 7.48 -2.94 12.73
CA PRO A 122 6.70 -4.16 12.71
C PRO A 122 5.20 -3.85 12.73
N SER A 123 4.42 -4.62 11.98
CA SER A 123 2.97 -4.39 11.78
C SER A 123 2.09 -5.44 12.43
N THR A 124 2.69 -6.54 12.90
CA THR A 124 1.99 -7.68 13.51
C THR A 124 2.45 -7.88 14.95
N LEU A 125 1.60 -8.47 15.78
CA LEU A 125 1.98 -8.77 17.17
C LEU A 125 3.23 -9.66 17.22
N GLU A 126 3.29 -10.68 16.36
CA GLU A 126 4.42 -11.60 16.28
C GLU A 126 5.71 -10.88 15.87
N SER A 127 5.66 -10.03 14.83
CA SER A 127 6.83 -9.27 14.40
C SER A 127 7.29 -8.26 15.45
N VAL A 128 6.38 -7.68 16.24
CA VAL A 128 6.75 -6.83 17.39
C VAL A 128 7.47 -7.64 18.46
N VAL A 129 6.92 -8.81 18.79
CA VAL A 129 7.46 -9.73 19.79
C VAL A 129 8.85 -10.25 19.37
N ASP A 130 9.10 -10.44 18.07
CA ASP A 130 10.36 -10.94 17.53
C ASP A 130 11.40 -9.86 17.22
N SER A 131 10.97 -8.65 16.85
CA SER A 131 11.84 -7.51 16.53
C SER A 131 12.55 -6.91 17.74
N LYS A 132 12.21 -7.35 18.97
CA LYS A 132 12.80 -6.88 20.24
C LYS A 132 12.71 -5.37 20.44
N ILE A 133 11.76 -4.71 19.78
CA ILE A 133 11.48 -3.28 20.04
C ILE A 133 10.94 -3.11 21.46
N GLN A 134 11.10 -1.92 22.04
CA GLN A 134 10.55 -1.64 23.36
C GLN A 134 9.02 -1.70 23.26
N ILE A 135 8.38 -2.57 24.03
CA ILE A 135 6.91 -2.62 24.11
C ILE A 135 6.54 -2.00 25.46
N ILE A 136 5.68 -0.98 25.45
CA ILE A 136 5.21 -0.25 26.64
C ILE A 136 3.71 -0.48 26.86
N THR A 137 3.27 -0.29 28.08
CA THR A 137 1.84 -0.25 28.43
C THR A 137 1.60 0.80 29.51
N THR A 138 0.49 1.52 29.41
CA THR A 138 0.02 2.46 30.44
C THR A 138 -1.32 2.02 31.04
N SER A 139 -1.95 0.96 30.52
CA SER A 139 -3.18 0.41 31.10
C SER A 139 -2.87 -0.21 32.45
N SER A 140 -3.60 0.20 33.48
CA SER A 140 -3.40 -0.26 34.86
C SER A 140 -4.66 -0.90 35.43
N SER A 141 -4.46 -1.81 36.38
CA SER A 141 -5.51 -2.42 37.21
C SER A 141 -5.16 -2.24 38.69
N VAL A 142 -6.18 -2.34 39.55
CA VAL A 142 -5.96 -2.42 41.02
C VAL A 142 -5.33 -3.77 41.31
N ASP A 143 -4.29 -3.80 42.14
CA ASP A 143 -3.75 -5.05 42.66
C ASP A 143 -4.80 -5.71 43.59
N PRO A 144 -5.21 -6.96 43.35
CA PRO A 144 -6.18 -7.66 44.20
C PRO A 144 -5.70 -7.83 45.65
N GLU A 145 -4.39 -7.91 45.88
CA GLU A 145 -3.79 -8.13 47.19
C GLU A 145 -3.54 -6.82 47.97
N ASP A 146 -3.30 -5.73 47.25
CA ASP A 146 -3.05 -4.40 47.81
C ASP A 146 -3.78 -3.33 47.01
N THR A 147 -4.93 -2.89 47.50
CA THR A 147 -5.77 -1.88 46.83
C THR A 147 -5.09 -0.52 46.67
N SER A 148 -3.97 -0.27 47.36
CA SER A 148 -3.16 0.95 47.21
C SER A 148 -2.16 0.87 46.04
N ARG A 149 -1.93 -0.33 45.51
CA ARG A 149 -0.98 -0.59 44.42
C ARG A 149 -1.71 -0.76 43.10
N ARG A 150 -1.17 -0.14 42.05
CA ARG A 150 -1.56 -0.39 40.66
C ARG A 150 -0.57 -1.35 40.02
N ILE A 151 -1.09 -2.26 39.21
CA ILE A 151 -0.31 -3.19 38.40
C ILE A 151 -0.68 -3.01 36.92
N SER A 152 0.23 -3.40 36.02
CA SER A 152 -0.09 -3.43 34.59
C SER A 152 -1.28 -4.36 34.33
N LEU A 153 -2.29 -3.87 33.60
CA LEU A 153 -3.44 -4.67 33.18
C LEU A 153 -2.99 -5.87 32.31
N LEU A 154 -2.01 -5.64 31.43
CA LEU A 154 -1.45 -6.69 30.58
C LEU A 154 -0.80 -7.80 31.44
N LYS A 155 -0.06 -7.42 32.47
CA LYS A 155 0.58 -8.36 33.42
C LYS A 155 -0.44 -9.14 34.25
N TYR A 156 -1.53 -8.49 34.63
CA TYR A 156 -2.66 -9.12 35.32
C TYR A 156 -3.29 -10.21 34.45
N ILE A 157 -3.72 -9.85 33.23
CA ILE A 157 -4.38 -10.77 32.29
C ILE A 157 -3.45 -11.93 31.91
N THR A 158 -2.19 -11.62 31.56
CA THR A 158 -1.22 -12.66 31.17
C THR A 158 -0.91 -13.65 32.30
N ASN A 159 -0.90 -13.22 33.57
CA ASN A 159 -0.69 -14.13 34.69
C ASN A 159 -1.88 -15.07 34.92
N GLU A 160 -3.11 -14.57 34.77
CA GLU A 160 -4.33 -15.38 34.89
C GLU A 160 -4.39 -16.43 33.76
N ASP A 161 -4.14 -16.00 32.53
CA ASP A 161 -4.20 -16.86 31.35
C ASP A 161 -3.09 -17.92 31.33
N VAL A 162 -1.84 -17.55 31.65
CA VAL A 162 -0.71 -18.50 31.67
C VAL A 162 -0.95 -19.64 32.67
N ASN A 163 -1.62 -19.37 33.78
CA ASN A 163 -1.95 -20.40 34.77
C ASN A 163 -3.07 -21.36 34.29
N ASN A 164 -3.90 -20.93 33.34
CA ASN A 164 -5.06 -21.67 32.83
C ASN A 164 -4.81 -22.40 31.50
N ILE A 165 -3.68 -22.16 30.82
CA ILE A 165 -3.41 -22.74 29.49
C ILE A 165 -3.00 -24.22 29.57
N THR A 166 -3.84 -25.09 29.01
CA THR A 166 -3.49 -26.45 28.60
C THR A 166 -2.73 -26.43 27.26
N ILE A 167 -1.38 -26.47 27.35
CA ILE A 167 -0.28 -26.86 26.42
C ILE A 167 -0.56 -27.13 24.90
N ASN A 168 -1.53 -26.50 24.23
CA ASN A 168 -1.84 -26.84 22.83
C ASN A 168 -1.33 -25.82 21.79
N SER A 169 -0.99 -24.58 22.16
CA SER A 169 -0.39 -23.60 21.23
C SER A 169 0.96 -23.11 21.75
N THR A 170 2.05 -23.60 21.15
CA THR A 170 3.42 -23.16 21.45
C THR A 170 3.64 -21.68 21.13
N ARG A 171 2.94 -21.16 20.11
CA ARG A 171 3.02 -19.77 19.64
C ARG A 171 2.41 -18.78 20.63
N LEU A 172 1.18 -19.02 21.09
CA LEU A 172 0.52 -18.15 22.07
C LEU A 172 1.28 -18.16 23.40
N LEU A 173 1.74 -19.34 23.82
CA LEU A 173 2.55 -19.47 25.03
C LEU A 173 3.85 -18.65 24.95
N HIS A 174 4.53 -18.64 23.79
CA HIS A 174 5.72 -17.82 23.58
C HIS A 174 5.43 -16.32 23.73
N ILE A 175 4.34 -15.84 23.14
CA ILE A 175 3.90 -14.44 23.22
C ILE A 175 3.58 -14.05 24.67
N LEU A 176 2.79 -14.88 25.37
CA LEU A 176 2.40 -14.64 26.76
C LEU A 176 3.59 -14.66 27.72
N MET A 177 4.54 -15.59 27.54
CA MET A 177 5.77 -15.63 28.32
C MET A 177 6.59 -14.34 28.14
N LYS A 178 6.74 -13.87 26.90
CA LYS A 178 7.43 -12.59 26.63
C LYS A 178 6.71 -11.41 27.28
N PHE A 179 5.38 -11.40 27.32
CA PHE A 179 4.64 -10.34 28.01
C PHE A 179 4.74 -10.39 29.53
N LYS A 180 4.81 -11.58 30.12
CA LYS A 180 4.99 -11.75 31.57
C LYS A 180 6.32 -11.16 32.07
N GLU A 181 7.38 -11.26 31.27
CA GLU A 181 8.72 -10.78 31.62
C GLU A 181 8.93 -9.27 31.35
N MET A 182 7.92 -8.55 30.84
CA MET A 182 8.10 -7.17 30.41
C MET A 182 8.15 -6.16 31.58
N PRO A 183 9.24 -5.39 31.73
CA PRO A 183 9.38 -4.39 32.79
C PRO A 183 8.88 -2.99 32.38
N ASN A 184 8.21 -2.86 31.24
CA ASN A 184 7.95 -1.58 30.58
C ASN A 184 6.54 -1.02 30.86
N PHE A 185 6.01 -1.26 32.05
CA PHE A 185 4.80 -0.60 32.50
C PHE A 185 5.16 0.82 32.96
N ILE A 186 4.48 1.80 32.37
CA ILE A 186 4.60 3.21 32.73
C ILE A 186 3.50 3.50 33.75
N TYR A 187 3.90 3.92 34.95
CA TYR A 187 2.94 4.27 35.99
C TYR A 187 2.28 5.59 35.61
N SER A 188 0.95 5.57 35.44
CA SER A 188 0.20 6.71 34.93
C SER A 188 -0.71 7.35 35.98
N GLU A 189 -0.42 7.22 37.28
CA GLU A 189 -1.19 7.93 38.30
C GLU A 189 -0.40 9.12 38.88
N PRO A 190 -0.98 10.34 38.86
CA PRO A 190 -2.32 10.70 38.36
C PRO A 190 -2.35 11.01 36.84
N GLU A 191 -1.30 10.69 36.09
CA GLU A 191 -1.04 11.12 34.71
C GLU A 191 -1.92 10.45 33.64
N SER A 192 -2.97 11.17 33.23
CA SER A 192 -3.62 11.07 31.91
C SER A 192 -2.77 10.41 30.83
N HIS A 193 -3.27 9.37 30.14
CA HIS A 193 -2.57 8.75 29.00
C HIS A 193 -2.13 9.78 27.94
N PHE A 194 -2.88 10.88 27.80
CA PHE A 194 -2.49 12.02 26.98
C PHE A 194 -1.20 12.69 27.45
N VAL A 195 -1.04 12.92 28.75
CA VAL A 195 0.17 13.55 29.33
C VAL A 195 1.37 12.64 29.14
N VAL A 196 1.23 11.33 29.34
CA VAL A 196 2.30 10.37 29.02
C VAL A 196 2.71 10.48 27.55
N GLY A 197 1.75 10.52 26.62
CA GLY A 197 2.03 10.73 25.20
C GLY A 197 2.75 12.07 24.93
N LEU A 198 2.32 13.15 25.59
CA LEU A 198 2.92 14.48 25.47
C LEU A 198 4.37 14.50 25.99
N ASP A 199 4.65 13.83 27.11
CA ASP A 199 5.98 13.73 27.69
C ASP A 199 6.93 12.90 26.83
N ILE A 200 6.44 11.79 26.25
CA ILE A 200 7.19 11.04 25.22
C ILE A 200 7.51 11.95 24.02
N SER A 201 6.52 12.71 23.54
CA SER A 201 6.72 13.66 22.44
C SER A 201 7.74 14.75 22.80
N ALA A 202 7.78 15.18 24.06
CA ALA A 202 8.75 16.14 24.57
C ALA A 202 10.15 15.57 24.84
N ARG A 203 10.34 14.24 24.72
CA ARG A 203 11.55 13.52 25.16
C ARG A 203 11.86 13.71 26.66
N ASN A 204 10.81 13.81 27.48
CA ASN A 204 10.95 13.84 28.92
C ASN A 204 11.23 12.43 29.48
N ASP A 205 11.85 12.35 30.65
CA ASP A 205 12.02 11.08 31.37
C ASP A 205 10.69 10.63 31.98
N ILE A 206 10.39 9.34 31.85
CA ILE A 206 9.12 8.75 32.28
C ILE A 206 9.36 7.72 33.36
N HIS A 207 8.43 7.63 34.31
CA HIS A 207 8.48 6.71 35.44
C HIS A 207 7.97 5.31 35.05
N PHE A 208 8.84 4.31 35.16
CA PHE A 208 8.51 2.90 34.97
C PHE A 208 8.30 2.18 36.32
N GLU A 209 7.54 1.06 36.30
CA GLU A 209 7.15 0.24 37.48
C GLU A 209 8.29 -0.06 38.47
N ASN A 210 9.53 -0.17 37.99
CA ASN A 210 10.71 -0.48 38.80
C ASN A 210 11.41 0.76 39.43
N ASN A 211 10.72 1.90 39.56
CA ASN A 211 11.30 3.19 39.97
C ASN A 211 12.42 3.69 39.05
N VAL A 212 12.40 3.27 37.78
CA VAL A 212 13.36 3.71 36.78
C VAL A 212 12.77 4.90 36.04
N PHE A 213 13.50 6.02 36.04
CA PHE A 213 13.20 7.18 35.20
C PHE A 213 14.05 7.12 33.95
N LYS A 214 13.43 7.02 32.78
CA LYS A 214 14.13 6.95 31.49
C LYS A 214 13.26 7.45 30.36
N GLN A 215 13.88 8.00 29.32
CA GLN A 215 13.23 8.26 28.04
C GLN A 215 12.78 6.95 27.35
N VAL A 216 11.60 7.00 26.73
CA VAL A 216 11.12 5.96 25.82
C VAL A 216 11.97 5.97 24.54
N MET A 217 12.22 4.79 23.99
CA MET A 217 12.99 4.64 22.76
C MET A 217 12.29 5.34 21.58
N ASP A 218 13.04 5.76 20.56
CA ASP A 218 12.46 6.42 19.38
C ASP A 218 11.47 5.53 18.62
N THR A 219 11.62 4.20 18.71
CA THR A 219 10.70 3.21 18.13
C THR A 219 10.24 2.25 19.21
N PHE A 220 8.93 2.18 19.40
CA PHE A 220 8.32 1.35 20.44
C PHE A 220 6.94 0.84 20.01
N ALA A 221 6.45 -0.22 20.65
CA ALA A 221 5.07 -0.67 20.55
C ALA A 221 4.30 -0.29 21.82
N ILE A 222 3.01 0.00 21.70
CA ILE A 222 2.13 0.26 22.83
C ILE A 222 0.92 -0.70 22.80
N ILE A 223 0.68 -1.35 23.93
CA ILE A 223 -0.44 -2.28 24.14
C ILE A 223 -1.30 -1.76 25.28
N ASN A 224 -2.48 -1.27 24.92
CA ASN A 224 -3.43 -0.60 25.81
C ASN A 224 -4.86 -0.85 25.32
N LEU A 225 -5.85 -0.47 26.14
CA LEU A 225 -7.25 -0.39 25.72
C LEU A 225 -7.42 0.64 24.59
N ASP A 226 -8.35 0.40 23.67
CA ASP A 226 -8.47 1.20 22.43
C ASP A 226 -8.75 2.68 22.70
N TYR A 227 -9.63 2.98 23.66
CA TYR A 227 -9.94 4.37 24.02
C TYR A 227 -8.77 5.08 24.71
N GLU A 228 -7.88 4.36 25.38
CA GLU A 228 -6.67 4.90 25.99
C GLU A 228 -5.60 5.18 24.93
N LEU A 229 -5.47 4.31 23.93
CA LEU A 229 -4.57 4.49 22.78
C LEU A 229 -4.90 5.77 22.02
N ASP A 230 -6.18 6.06 21.81
CA ASP A 230 -6.65 7.31 21.23
C ASP A 230 -6.17 8.55 22.03
N ASN A 231 -6.32 8.51 23.35
CA ASN A 231 -5.92 9.61 24.23
C ASN A 231 -4.39 9.79 24.22
N PHE A 232 -3.65 8.68 24.27
CA PHE A 232 -2.21 8.66 24.18
C PHE A 232 -1.70 9.25 22.85
N PHE A 233 -2.28 8.84 21.71
CA PHE A 233 -1.86 9.38 20.41
C PHE A 233 -2.24 10.85 20.22
N SER A 234 -3.32 11.30 20.85
CA SER A 234 -3.65 12.73 20.87
C SER A 234 -2.55 13.54 21.57
N GLY A 235 -1.92 12.99 22.61
CA GLY A 235 -0.80 13.63 23.31
C GLY A 235 0.52 13.57 22.53
N ILE A 236 0.83 12.42 21.94
CA ILE A 236 2.10 12.22 21.25
C ILE A 236 2.25 13.08 19.99
N LYS A 237 1.13 13.45 19.37
CA LYS A 237 1.06 14.29 18.16
C LYS A 237 1.20 15.79 18.43
N VAL A 238 1.20 16.23 19.69
CA VAL A 238 1.20 17.67 20.03
C VAL A 238 2.51 18.35 19.64
N LYS A 239 3.67 17.75 19.93
CA LYS A 239 4.98 18.38 19.70
C LYS A 239 5.72 17.86 18.47
N ASN A 240 5.42 16.62 18.08
CA ASN A 240 6.05 15.93 16.95
C ASN A 240 4.97 15.36 16.05
N ASN A 241 5.35 15.00 14.81
CA ASN A 241 4.52 14.21 13.92
C ASN A 241 5.06 12.77 13.83
N PRO A 242 4.74 11.90 14.80
CA PRO A 242 5.25 10.53 14.80
C PRO A 242 4.52 9.67 13.77
N TYR A 243 5.25 8.71 13.22
CA TYR A 243 4.65 7.67 12.41
C TYR A 243 4.00 6.62 13.31
N ILE A 244 2.68 6.45 13.21
CA ILE A 244 1.88 5.54 14.04
C ILE A 244 1.26 4.49 13.13
N ASN A 245 1.60 3.22 13.36
CA ASN A 245 0.99 2.08 12.70
C ASN A 245 0.09 1.34 13.70
N ARG A 246 -1.24 1.52 13.57
CA ARG A 246 -2.21 0.76 14.36
C ARG A 246 -2.35 -0.63 13.74
N HIS A 247 -2.19 -1.66 14.57
CA HIS A 247 -2.30 -3.03 14.10
C HIS A 247 -3.77 -3.32 13.77
N ILE A 248 -4.01 -3.95 12.63
CA ILE A 248 -5.34 -4.31 12.11
C ILE A 248 -5.71 -5.76 12.50
N GLU A 249 -4.75 -6.52 13.02
CA GLU A 249 -4.97 -7.89 13.50
C GLU A 249 -6.02 -7.95 14.60
N GLU A 250 -6.77 -9.05 14.65
CA GLU A 250 -7.72 -9.32 15.72
C GLU A 250 -7.00 -9.22 17.09
N PRO A 251 -7.57 -8.48 18.06
CA PRO A 251 -6.97 -8.38 19.38
C PRO A 251 -6.97 -9.78 20.03
N ILE A 252 -5.83 -10.16 20.60
CA ILE A 252 -5.72 -11.44 21.32
C ILE A 252 -6.26 -11.32 22.75
N PHE A 253 -6.29 -10.10 23.30
CA PHE A 253 -6.77 -9.81 24.64
C PHE A 253 -8.10 -9.06 24.55
N PHE A 254 -9.12 -9.61 25.21
CA PHE A 254 -10.42 -8.99 25.36
C PHE A 254 -10.66 -8.73 26.85
N LEU A 255 -11.19 -7.56 27.17
CA LEU A 255 -11.68 -7.25 28.51
C LEU A 255 -13.19 -7.13 28.45
N GLU A 256 -13.88 -8.18 28.89
CA GLU A 256 -15.33 -8.17 29.05
C GLU A 256 -15.69 -7.79 30.48
N MET A 257 -16.51 -6.74 30.63
CA MET A 257 -17.01 -6.32 31.94
C MET A 257 -18.50 -6.66 32.04
N PRO A 258 -18.85 -7.86 32.55
CA PRO A 258 -20.24 -8.26 32.65
C PRO A 258 -20.97 -7.46 33.72
N ILE A 259 -22.21 -7.07 33.43
CA ILE A 259 -23.10 -6.47 34.43
C ILE A 259 -23.62 -7.60 35.31
N SER A 260 -23.20 -7.61 36.58
CA SER A 260 -23.69 -8.57 37.58
C SER A 260 -24.94 -8.03 38.27
N ILE A 261 -26.07 -8.71 38.08
CA ILE A 261 -27.36 -8.33 38.69
C ILE A 261 -27.87 -9.50 39.54
N THR A 262 -28.23 -9.23 40.79
CA THR A 262 -28.91 -10.23 41.63
C THR A 262 -30.29 -10.54 41.04
N ARG A 263 -30.59 -11.84 40.86
CA ARG A 263 -31.86 -12.27 40.28
C ARG A 263 -33.04 -11.81 41.15
N GLY A 264 -33.95 -11.05 40.56
CA GLY A 264 -35.10 -10.46 41.25
C GLY A 264 -36.23 -10.14 40.28
N PHE A 265 -37.38 -9.67 40.76
CA PHE A 265 -38.56 -9.47 39.90
C PHE A 265 -38.37 -8.39 38.81
N ILE A 266 -37.43 -7.45 39.00
CA ILE A 266 -37.11 -6.38 38.03
C ILE A 266 -35.95 -6.79 37.09
N SER A 267 -35.24 -7.90 37.35
CA SER A 267 -34.01 -8.20 36.59
C SER A 267 -34.26 -8.35 35.10
N SER A 268 -35.42 -8.89 34.69
CA SER A 268 -35.80 -9.00 33.28
C SER A 268 -35.96 -7.62 32.62
N ALA A 269 -36.62 -6.68 33.29
CA ALA A 269 -36.82 -5.34 32.77
C ALA A 269 -35.51 -4.55 32.69
N ILE A 270 -34.59 -4.78 33.64
CA ILE A 270 -33.27 -4.15 33.63
C ILE A 270 -32.42 -4.67 32.46
N ILE A 271 -32.38 -5.99 32.25
CA ILE A 271 -31.62 -6.61 31.16
C ILE A 271 -32.16 -6.14 29.80
N GLU A 272 -33.49 -6.15 29.63
CA GLU A 272 -34.12 -5.67 28.39
C GLU A 272 -33.83 -4.18 28.17
N GLY A 273 -33.91 -3.36 29.23
CA GLY A 273 -33.59 -1.94 29.16
C GLY A 273 -32.14 -1.67 28.76
N PHE A 274 -31.17 -2.40 29.31
CA PHE A 274 -29.77 -2.29 28.88
C PHE A 274 -29.58 -2.71 27.43
N GLY A 275 -30.22 -3.80 27.00
CA GLY A 275 -30.19 -4.24 25.59
C GLY A 275 -30.77 -3.17 24.65
N GLN A 276 -31.86 -2.49 25.03
CA GLN A 276 -32.43 -1.38 24.26
C GLN A 276 -31.50 -0.16 24.21
N LEU A 277 -30.81 0.17 25.32
CA LEU A 277 -29.83 1.27 25.36
C LEU A 277 -28.60 1.00 24.48
N GLU A 278 -28.16 -0.25 24.42
CA GLU A 278 -27.08 -0.67 23.54
C GLU A 278 -27.52 -0.67 22.07
N GLN A 279 -28.66 -1.28 21.74
CA GLN A 279 -29.21 -1.33 20.37
C GLN A 279 -29.54 0.06 19.82
N SER A 280 -29.99 0.99 20.66
CA SER A 280 -30.24 2.38 20.25
C SER A 280 -28.97 3.21 20.05
N GLY A 281 -27.80 2.70 20.47
CA GLY A 281 -26.53 3.40 20.45
C GLY A 281 -26.36 4.47 21.54
N ILE A 282 -27.37 4.67 22.40
CA ILE A 282 -27.33 5.67 23.50
C ILE A 282 -26.24 5.30 24.50
N TYR A 283 -26.10 4.02 24.83
CA TYR A 283 -25.05 3.56 25.73
C TYR A 283 -23.66 3.93 25.21
N ARG A 284 -23.41 3.67 23.91
CA ARG A 284 -22.13 4.02 23.28
C ARG A 284 -21.89 5.54 23.29
N LEU A 285 -22.92 6.33 22.98
CA LEU A 285 -22.84 7.78 23.03
C LEU A 285 -22.46 8.29 24.43
N TRP A 286 -23.06 7.74 25.50
CA TRP A 286 -22.73 8.11 26.87
C TRP A 286 -21.31 7.73 27.25
N LEU A 287 -20.82 6.54 26.86
CA LEU A 287 -19.44 6.14 27.06
C LEU A 287 -18.48 7.14 26.38
N ASP A 288 -18.73 7.47 25.12
CA ASP A 288 -17.88 8.39 24.36
C ASP A 288 -17.87 9.79 24.99
N LEU A 289 -19.02 10.28 25.47
CA LEU A 289 -19.12 11.56 26.20
C LEU A 289 -18.37 11.51 27.53
N GLY A 290 -18.45 10.40 28.26
CA GLY A 290 -17.71 10.19 29.51
C GLY A 290 -16.21 10.22 29.30
N ILE A 291 -15.71 9.49 28.30
CA ILE A 291 -14.29 9.47 27.91
C ILE A 291 -13.81 10.87 27.50
N LYS A 292 -14.62 11.58 26.71
CA LYS A 292 -14.35 12.96 26.29
C LYS A 292 -14.28 13.93 27.47
N LYS A 293 -15.22 13.82 28.41
CA LYS A 293 -15.23 14.64 29.64
C LYS A 293 -13.96 14.38 30.46
N ALA A 294 -13.65 13.11 30.73
CA ALA A 294 -12.46 12.70 31.48
C ALA A 294 -11.18 13.21 30.80
N PHE A 295 -11.09 13.12 29.48
CA PHE A 295 -9.99 13.67 28.69
C PHE A 295 -9.80 15.18 28.92
N MET A 296 -10.88 15.97 28.86
CA MET A 296 -10.79 17.42 29.09
C MET A 296 -10.34 17.77 30.52
N GLU A 297 -10.95 17.13 31.52
CA GLU A 297 -10.60 17.35 32.94
C GLU A 297 -9.12 17.01 33.20
N ASN A 298 -8.64 15.91 32.62
CA ASN A 298 -7.27 15.45 32.79
C ASN A 298 -6.20 16.31 32.10
N ILE A 299 -6.57 17.16 31.16
CA ILE A 299 -5.63 17.98 30.36
C ILE A 299 -5.63 19.44 30.80
N LEU A 300 -6.78 19.95 31.25
CA LEU A 300 -6.97 21.36 31.59
C LEU A 300 -5.94 21.88 32.60
N ASP A 301 -5.64 21.09 33.63
CA ASP A 301 -4.71 21.49 34.71
C ASP A 301 -3.26 21.09 34.44
N LYS A 302 -3.02 20.22 33.45
CA LYS A 302 -1.70 19.61 33.20
C LYS A 302 -0.96 20.20 32.00
N THR A 303 -1.62 21.08 31.23
CA THR A 303 -1.06 21.63 29.99
C THR A 303 -1.28 23.12 29.87
N SER A 304 -0.55 23.76 28.95
CA SER A 304 -0.79 25.17 28.62
C SER A 304 -2.14 25.35 27.91
N LYS A 305 -2.74 26.53 28.06
CA LYS A 305 -4.02 26.89 27.41
C LYS A 305 -4.03 26.69 25.88
N ASN A 306 -2.87 26.84 25.23
CA ASN A 306 -2.75 26.62 23.78
C ASN A 306 -2.81 25.13 23.43
N VAL A 307 -2.04 24.30 24.14
CA VAL A 307 -2.02 22.84 23.96
C VAL A 307 -3.40 22.25 24.28
N TYR A 308 -4.05 22.72 25.34
CA TYR A 308 -5.43 22.32 25.67
C TYR A 308 -6.40 22.59 24.52
N ARG A 309 -6.37 23.81 23.95
CA ARG A 309 -7.24 24.20 22.84
C ARG A 309 -7.00 23.33 21.61
N GLU A 310 -5.74 23.13 21.24
CA GLU A 310 -5.36 22.32 20.08
C GLU A 310 -5.81 20.86 20.24
N ALA A 311 -5.53 20.25 21.39
CA ALA A 311 -5.93 18.87 21.69
C ALA A 311 -7.46 18.69 21.66
N VAL A 312 -8.22 19.64 22.22
CA VAL A 312 -9.70 19.62 22.19
C VAL A 312 -10.21 19.80 20.76
N LEU A 313 -9.64 20.72 19.98
CA LEU A 313 -10.06 20.94 18.59
C LEU A 313 -9.85 19.71 17.72
N MET A 314 -8.68 19.07 17.82
CA MET A 314 -8.38 17.84 17.09
C MET A 314 -9.30 16.69 17.51
N ARG A 315 -9.53 16.49 18.82
CA ARG A 315 -10.29 15.33 19.33
C ARG A 315 -11.81 15.46 19.19
N PHE A 316 -12.38 16.65 19.39
CA PHE A 316 -13.84 16.83 19.43
C PHE A 316 -14.44 17.20 18.08
N PHE A 317 -13.72 17.99 17.29
CA PHE A 317 -14.24 18.53 16.04
C PHE A 317 -13.64 17.84 14.81
N GLY A 318 -12.76 16.85 15.03
CA GLY A 318 -12.11 16.12 13.94
C GLY A 318 -11.33 17.06 13.02
N ALA A 319 -10.82 18.18 13.56
CA ALA A 319 -10.00 19.12 12.81
C ALA A 319 -8.79 18.34 12.26
N ARG A 320 -8.79 18.07 10.96
CA ARG A 320 -7.67 17.41 10.29
C ARG A 320 -6.45 18.29 10.48
N GLU A 321 -5.32 17.67 10.84
CA GLU A 321 -4.02 18.33 10.76
C GLU A 321 -3.91 19.02 9.39
N ASN A 322 -3.30 20.22 9.35
CA ASN A 322 -3.09 20.91 8.08
C ASN A 322 -2.41 19.94 7.12
N ILE A 323 -3.07 19.61 6.01
CA ILE A 323 -2.51 18.76 4.98
C ILE A 323 -1.35 19.54 4.38
N VAL A 324 -0.15 19.28 4.87
CA VAL A 324 1.08 19.84 4.29
C VAL A 324 1.44 18.93 3.14
N PHE A 325 1.12 19.36 1.92
CA PHE A 325 1.59 18.73 0.70
C PHE A 325 3.13 18.77 0.69
N GLU A 326 3.75 17.60 0.84
CA GLU A 326 5.21 17.47 0.84
C GLU A 326 5.78 17.92 -0.51
N GLU A 327 5.01 17.77 -1.60
CA GLU A 327 5.36 18.20 -2.97
C GLU A 327 5.62 19.70 -3.11
N GLY A 328 5.09 20.51 -2.18
CA GLY A 328 5.33 21.95 -2.13
C GLY A 328 6.61 22.35 -1.38
N LYS A 329 7.29 21.41 -0.70
CA LYS A 329 8.49 21.70 0.07
C LYS A 329 9.73 21.70 -0.83
N GLN A 330 10.67 22.59 -0.52
CA GLN A 330 11.96 22.64 -1.21
C GLN A 330 12.77 21.36 -0.94
N VAL A 331 13.36 20.79 -1.99
CA VAL A 331 14.23 19.61 -1.87
C VAL A 331 15.45 19.96 -1.00
N PRO A 332 15.67 19.28 0.14
CA PRO A 332 16.79 19.57 1.01
C PRO A 332 18.11 19.10 0.39
N LEU A 333 19.20 19.85 0.61
CA LEU A 333 20.54 19.50 0.08
C LEU A 333 21.02 18.11 0.54
N SER A 334 20.55 17.65 1.69
CA SER A 334 20.84 16.30 2.21
C SER A 334 20.38 15.18 1.27
N ALA A 335 19.30 15.40 0.50
CA ALA A 335 18.82 14.43 -0.48
C ALA A 335 19.78 14.29 -1.68
N LEU A 336 20.41 15.40 -2.09
CA LEU A 336 21.34 15.46 -3.24
C LEU A 336 22.79 15.10 -2.88
N LEU A 337 23.09 14.89 -1.60
CA LEU A 337 24.45 14.68 -1.11
C LEU A 337 25.09 13.43 -1.74
N GLY A 338 24.31 12.37 -1.98
CA GLY A 338 24.76 11.18 -2.71
C GLY A 338 25.17 11.46 -4.16
N VAL A 339 24.46 12.37 -4.86
CA VAL A 339 24.79 12.79 -6.23
C VAL A 339 26.13 13.49 -6.27
N LEU A 340 26.37 14.41 -5.31
CA LEU A 340 27.62 15.15 -5.22
C LEU A 340 28.82 14.20 -5.04
N TRP A 341 28.68 13.19 -4.18
CA TRP A 341 29.71 12.15 -4.02
C TRP A 341 29.92 11.33 -5.29
N LEU A 342 28.85 10.97 -6.00
CA LEU A 342 28.93 10.23 -7.26
C LEU A 342 29.65 11.05 -8.34
N CYS A 343 29.31 12.33 -8.50
CA CYS A 343 29.99 13.23 -9.42
C CYS A 343 31.47 13.42 -9.07
N ALA A 344 31.78 13.62 -7.78
CA ALA A 344 33.17 13.74 -7.31
C ALA A 344 33.97 12.45 -7.57
N GLY A 345 33.34 11.28 -7.36
CA GLY A 345 33.93 9.98 -7.65
C GLY A 345 34.24 9.79 -9.14
N ILE A 346 33.29 10.10 -10.03
CA ILE A 346 33.48 10.02 -11.48
C ILE A 346 34.60 10.96 -11.93
N LEU A 347 34.62 12.20 -11.42
CA LEU A 347 35.67 13.17 -11.73
C LEU A 347 37.05 12.66 -11.25
N GLY A 348 37.12 12.07 -10.06
CA GLY A 348 38.34 11.46 -9.52
C GLY A 348 38.85 10.34 -10.41
N VAL A 349 37.98 9.42 -10.84
CA VAL A 349 38.35 8.34 -11.78
C VAL A 349 38.86 8.90 -13.10
N ALA A 350 38.17 9.91 -13.66
CA ALA A 350 38.57 10.55 -14.91
C ALA A 350 39.97 11.19 -14.81
N ILE A 351 40.25 11.91 -13.72
CA ILE A 351 41.57 12.51 -13.46
C ILE A 351 42.64 11.43 -13.35
N VAL A 352 42.38 10.34 -12.63
CA VAL A 352 43.34 9.23 -12.49
C VAL A 352 43.61 8.57 -13.84
N THR A 353 42.59 8.34 -14.65
CA THR A 353 42.76 7.78 -16.01
C THR A 353 43.56 8.71 -16.91
N PHE A 354 43.31 10.03 -16.85
CA PHE A 354 44.03 11.02 -17.62
C PHE A 354 45.50 11.09 -17.22
N ILE A 355 45.79 11.15 -15.90
CA ILE A 355 47.16 11.13 -15.38
C ILE A 355 47.88 9.87 -15.85
N ARG A 356 47.22 8.70 -15.77
CA ARG A 356 47.79 7.44 -16.25
C ARG A 356 48.11 7.51 -17.74
N GLU A 357 47.20 7.98 -18.58
CA GLU A 357 47.43 8.11 -20.03
C GLU A 357 48.61 9.04 -20.34
N VAL A 358 48.68 10.21 -19.69
CA VAL A 358 49.77 11.17 -19.86
C VAL A 358 51.12 10.56 -19.44
N VAL A 359 51.18 9.87 -18.29
CA VAL A 359 52.42 9.21 -17.83
C VAL A 359 52.84 8.09 -18.78
N THR A 360 51.89 7.30 -19.29
CA THR A 360 52.18 6.21 -20.23
C THR A 360 52.66 6.76 -21.58
N TYR A 361 52.11 7.89 -22.02
CA TYR A 361 52.51 8.61 -23.23
C TYR A 361 53.93 9.19 -23.10
N GLU A 362 54.25 9.85 -21.99
CA GLU A 362 55.60 10.37 -21.71
C GLU A 362 56.65 9.25 -21.59
N MET A 363 56.30 8.12 -20.95
CA MET A 363 57.13 6.91 -20.92
C MET A 363 57.40 6.36 -22.32
N LEU A 364 56.39 6.32 -23.20
CA LEU A 364 56.54 5.88 -24.60
C LEU A 364 57.42 6.83 -25.42
N ILE A 365 57.31 8.14 -25.22
CA ILE A 365 58.19 9.13 -25.84
C ILE A 365 59.63 8.98 -25.35
N TYR A 366 59.82 8.77 -24.05
CA TYR A 366 61.13 8.53 -23.46
C TYR A 366 61.78 7.24 -23.99
N LEU A 367 61.03 6.13 -24.04
CA LEU A 367 61.46 4.87 -24.65
C LEU A 367 61.75 5.02 -26.15
N GLY A 368 60.92 5.75 -26.89
CA GLY A 368 61.14 6.06 -28.31
C GLY A 368 62.41 6.88 -28.54
N LYS A 369 62.69 7.88 -27.70
CA LYS A 369 63.96 8.66 -27.73
C LYS A 369 65.17 7.79 -27.38
N LYS A 370 65.05 6.88 -26.40
CA LYS A 370 66.10 5.94 -26.02
C LYS A 370 66.39 4.94 -27.15
N PHE A 371 65.35 4.36 -27.78
CA PHE A 371 65.51 3.49 -28.94
C PHE A 371 66.11 4.21 -30.15
N ARG A 372 65.75 5.48 -30.39
CA ARG A 372 66.37 6.30 -31.44
C ARG A 372 67.85 6.55 -31.17
N SER A 373 68.24 6.81 -29.91
CA SER A 373 69.64 6.95 -29.49
C SER A 373 70.43 5.64 -29.67
N THR A 374 69.86 4.51 -29.26
CA THR A 374 70.49 3.18 -29.41
C THR A 374 70.57 2.75 -30.87
N ALA A 375 69.53 2.99 -31.68
CA ALA A 375 69.55 2.72 -33.12
C ALA A 375 70.58 3.58 -33.86
N THR A 376 70.79 4.84 -33.45
CA THR A 376 71.83 5.70 -34.02
C THR A 376 73.24 5.17 -33.68
N LYS A 377 73.44 4.66 -32.46
CA LYS A 377 74.70 3.98 -32.06
C LYS A 377 74.91 2.65 -32.79
N VAL A 378 73.85 1.87 -33.01
CA VAL A 378 73.91 0.60 -33.76
C VAL A 378 74.13 0.85 -35.25
N VAL A 379 73.57 1.90 -35.86
CA VAL A 379 73.84 2.25 -37.27
C VAL A 379 75.29 2.74 -37.46
N ILE A 380 75.87 3.45 -36.49
CA ILE A 380 77.30 3.82 -36.48
C ILE A 380 78.20 2.58 -36.28
N PHE A 381 77.79 1.65 -35.41
CA PHE A 381 78.51 0.39 -35.16
C PHE A 381 78.41 -0.59 -36.34
N VAL A 382 77.26 -0.69 -37.00
CA VAL A 382 77.03 -1.53 -38.19
C VAL A 382 77.75 -0.96 -39.42
N LYS A 383 77.90 0.37 -39.54
CA LYS A 383 78.79 0.98 -40.56
C LYS A 383 80.28 0.67 -40.33
N LEU A 384 80.69 0.36 -39.10
CA LEU A 384 82.07 0.01 -38.74
C LEU A 384 82.37 -1.50 -38.86
N VAL A 385 81.34 -2.35 -38.81
CA VAL A 385 81.50 -3.82 -38.75
C VAL A 385 81.19 -4.52 -40.08
N ILE A 386 80.64 -3.82 -41.09
CA ILE A 386 80.52 -4.36 -42.46
C ILE A 386 81.84 -4.11 -43.22
N SER A 387 82.89 -4.76 -42.73
CA SER A 387 84.14 -5.11 -43.41
C SER A 387 84.54 -6.48 -42.85
N ARG A 388 84.43 -7.51 -43.71
CA ARG A 388 84.73 -8.94 -43.55
C ARG A 388 83.56 -9.90 -43.25
N SER A 389 83.35 -10.74 -44.29
CA SER A 389 82.94 -12.16 -44.32
C SER A 389 81.62 -12.56 -43.67
N ALA A 390 80.58 -12.98 -44.40
CA ALA A 390 80.42 -14.15 -45.29
C ALA A 390 80.25 -15.50 -44.55
N ASP A 391 79.04 -16.05 -44.72
CA ASP A 391 78.65 -17.46 -44.88
C ASP A 391 78.33 -18.40 -43.69
N VAL A 392 77.02 -18.78 -43.65
CA VAL A 392 76.46 -20.15 -43.86
C VAL A 392 75.84 -20.94 -42.68
N PHE A 393 74.56 -21.31 -42.91
CA PHE A 393 73.71 -22.41 -42.38
C PHE A 393 73.17 -22.34 -40.94
N CYS A 394 71.98 -22.86 -40.57
CA CYS A 394 70.71 -23.29 -41.19
C CYS A 394 69.79 -23.75 -40.02
N GLY A 395 68.46 -23.68 -40.15
CA GLY A 395 67.55 -24.36 -39.22
C GLY A 395 66.16 -23.72 -39.06
N SER A 396 65.25 -24.08 -39.95
CA SER A 396 63.81 -23.72 -39.99
C SER A 396 62.97 -24.57 -39.03
N TRP A 397 61.96 -23.97 -38.37
CA TRP A 397 60.63 -24.60 -38.24
C TRP A 397 59.48 -23.58 -38.02
N LEU A 398 58.72 -23.41 -39.10
CA LEU A 398 57.28 -23.12 -39.29
C LEU A 398 56.43 -22.10 -38.48
N ARG A 399 55.79 -21.23 -39.29
CA ARG A 399 54.47 -20.54 -39.15
C ARG A 399 53.39 -21.45 -38.53
N SER A 400 52.34 -20.97 -37.86
CA SER A 400 51.26 -20.12 -38.40
C SER A 400 50.17 -19.88 -37.34
N ASN A 401 49.56 -18.68 -37.39
CA ASN A 401 48.20 -18.31 -36.99
C ASN A 401 47.40 -19.26 -36.07
N ILE A 402 46.96 -18.73 -34.91
CA ILE A 402 45.55 -18.76 -34.47
C ILE A 402 45.28 -17.49 -33.63
N MET A 403 44.56 -16.56 -34.23
CA MET A 403 43.64 -15.67 -33.52
C MET A 403 42.36 -16.46 -33.28
N LYS A 404 41.97 -16.67 -32.00
CA LYS A 404 40.59 -16.65 -31.47
C LYS A 404 40.46 -17.51 -30.19
N LYS A 405 39.77 -16.92 -29.22
CA LYS A 405 39.09 -17.48 -28.03
C LYS A 405 39.89 -17.51 -26.71
N ILE A 406 39.11 -17.35 -25.63
CA ILE A 406 39.43 -17.38 -24.18
C ILE A 406 39.75 -15.96 -23.67
N VAL A 407 38.87 -15.18 -23.01
CA VAL A 407 37.98 -15.32 -21.81
C VAL A 407 36.88 -14.23 -21.94
N PRO A 408 35.58 -14.38 -21.53
CA PRO A 408 35.14 -14.82 -20.20
C PRO A 408 33.93 -15.77 -20.14
N LEU A 409 34.09 -16.84 -19.36
CA LEU A 409 33.04 -17.75 -18.90
C LEU A 409 32.90 -17.59 -17.38
N GLY A 410 32.29 -16.47 -16.98
CA GLY A 410 32.02 -16.18 -15.59
C GLY A 410 31.03 -15.03 -15.52
N PHE A 411 29.75 -15.32 -15.78
CA PHE A 411 28.55 -14.57 -15.35
C PHE A 411 27.25 -15.22 -15.89
N ILE A 412 27.15 -16.56 -15.85
CA ILE A 412 25.89 -17.30 -16.11
C ILE A 412 25.66 -18.32 -14.98
N GLY A 413 25.79 -17.84 -13.74
CA GLY A 413 25.67 -18.65 -12.52
C GLY A 413 24.86 -17.99 -11.41
N ILE A 414 24.15 -16.89 -11.70
CA ILE A 414 23.26 -16.19 -10.75
C ILE A 414 22.00 -15.74 -11.51
N PHE A 415 21.34 -16.68 -12.18
CA PHE A 415 20.01 -16.45 -12.80
C PHE A 415 19.07 -17.65 -12.62
N LEU A 416 19.38 -18.56 -11.71
CA LEU A 416 18.58 -19.78 -11.45
C LEU A 416 18.34 -20.05 -9.95
N VAL A 417 18.31 -19.01 -9.10
CA VAL A 417 17.97 -19.15 -7.67
C VAL A 417 16.96 -18.09 -7.17
N VAL A 418 16.25 -17.35 -8.04
CA VAL A 418 15.25 -16.34 -7.60
C VAL A 418 13.82 -16.62 -8.10
N VAL A 419 13.53 -17.79 -8.69
CA VAL A 419 12.16 -18.15 -9.10
C VAL A 419 11.42 -19.00 -8.06
N GLN A 420 11.78 -18.93 -6.78
CA GLN A 420 11.17 -19.79 -5.76
C GLN A 420 10.75 -19.13 -4.44
N LEU A 421 10.44 -17.83 -4.45
CA LEU A 421 9.69 -17.19 -3.37
C LEU A 421 8.67 -16.22 -3.95
N GLY A 422 7.52 -16.77 -4.32
CA GLY A 422 6.39 -16.03 -4.88
C GLY A 422 5.19 -16.93 -5.16
N GLN A 423 4.93 -17.90 -4.29
CA GLN A 423 3.68 -18.66 -4.30
C GLN A 423 3.16 -18.75 -2.86
N GLY A 424 2.41 -17.72 -2.50
CA GLY A 424 1.43 -17.74 -1.43
C GLY A 424 0.31 -16.83 -1.88
N TYR A 425 -0.93 -17.30 -1.74
CA TYR A 425 -2.19 -16.61 -2.05
C TYR A 425 -2.70 -16.76 -3.50
N LEU A 426 -3.46 -17.84 -3.72
CA LEU A 426 -4.92 -17.84 -3.99
C LEU A 426 -5.29 -19.24 -4.55
N GLU A 427 -5.39 -20.22 -3.65
CA GLU A 427 -5.98 -21.52 -3.97
C GLU A 427 -7.48 -21.50 -3.66
N LYS A 428 -8.32 -21.77 -4.67
CA LYS A 428 -9.52 -22.64 -4.64
C LYS A 428 -10.53 -22.26 -5.75
N ARG A 429 -10.28 -22.73 -6.97
CA ARG A 429 -11.32 -23.30 -7.85
C ARG A 429 -10.63 -24.44 -8.62
N GLN A 430 -11.04 -25.68 -8.37
CA GLN A 430 -10.35 -26.89 -8.84
C GLN A 430 -11.31 -27.70 -9.70
N GLY A 431 -11.58 -27.19 -10.91
CA GLY A 431 -12.13 -27.99 -11.98
C GLY A 431 -11.04 -28.78 -12.70
N ASP A 432 -11.45 -29.66 -13.62
CA ASP A 432 -10.53 -30.59 -14.29
C ASP A 432 -9.97 -30.06 -15.62
N ASN A 433 -10.50 -28.97 -16.17
CA ASN A 433 -10.09 -28.45 -17.48
C ASN A 433 -8.85 -27.54 -17.38
N PRO A 434 -7.65 -27.95 -17.84
CA PRO A 434 -6.43 -27.16 -17.74
C PRO A 434 -6.19 -26.23 -18.94
N ASP A 435 -7.16 -26.10 -19.87
CA ASP A 435 -7.01 -25.29 -21.09
C ASP A 435 -7.31 -23.80 -20.82
N GLU A 436 -6.26 -22.98 -20.77
CA GLU A 436 -6.37 -21.53 -20.57
C GLU A 436 -7.01 -20.83 -21.78
N GLU A 437 -6.84 -21.33 -23.01
CA GLU A 437 -7.41 -20.68 -24.19
C GLU A 437 -8.93 -20.86 -24.24
N ALA A 438 -9.42 -22.05 -23.86
CA ALA A 438 -10.84 -22.28 -23.65
C ALA A 438 -11.41 -21.36 -22.55
N ALA A 439 -10.65 -21.11 -21.48
CA ALA A 439 -11.07 -20.19 -20.43
C ALA A 439 -11.17 -18.73 -20.92
N LYS A 440 -10.25 -18.28 -21.77
CA LYS A 440 -10.31 -16.94 -22.37
C LYS A 440 -11.51 -16.78 -23.30
N ILE A 441 -11.78 -17.77 -24.15
CA ILE A 441 -12.96 -17.77 -25.04
C ILE A 441 -14.25 -17.70 -24.21
N PHE A 442 -14.33 -18.44 -23.11
CA PHE A 442 -15.43 -18.36 -22.17
C PHE A 442 -15.56 -16.97 -21.54
N LEU A 443 -14.46 -16.39 -21.05
CA LEU A 443 -14.45 -15.05 -20.45
C LEU A 443 -14.90 -13.97 -21.44
N ASP A 444 -14.46 -14.04 -22.70
CA ASP A 444 -14.88 -13.09 -23.74
C ASP A 444 -16.40 -13.16 -23.99
N GLY A 445 -16.94 -14.38 -24.08
CA GLY A 445 -18.38 -14.60 -24.20
C GLY A 445 -19.16 -14.12 -22.96
N TYR A 446 -18.63 -14.38 -21.77
CA TYR A 446 -19.20 -13.93 -20.50
C TYR A 446 -19.24 -12.40 -20.43
N ASN A 447 -18.14 -11.72 -20.73
CA ASN A 447 -18.03 -10.27 -20.69
C ASN A 447 -19.06 -9.61 -21.62
N GLN A 448 -19.26 -10.16 -22.82
CA GLN A 448 -20.21 -9.61 -23.79
C GLN A 448 -21.66 -9.77 -23.33
N GLU A 449 -22.04 -10.98 -22.90
CA GLU A 449 -23.43 -11.28 -22.54
C GLU A 449 -23.81 -10.71 -21.17
N TYR A 450 -22.90 -10.76 -20.20
CA TYR A 450 -23.07 -10.11 -18.90
C TYR A 450 -23.30 -8.61 -19.06
N ALA A 451 -22.48 -7.92 -19.84
CA ALA A 451 -22.63 -6.49 -20.08
C ALA A 451 -24.00 -6.14 -20.69
N ARG A 452 -24.49 -6.99 -21.60
CA ARG A 452 -25.82 -6.82 -22.23
C ARG A 452 -26.94 -6.99 -21.20
N LEU A 453 -26.91 -8.06 -20.41
CA LEU A 453 -27.93 -8.36 -19.40
C LEU A 453 -27.91 -7.34 -18.25
N ALA A 454 -26.73 -6.97 -17.77
CA ALA A 454 -26.55 -5.94 -16.75
C ALA A 454 -27.08 -4.58 -17.21
N ASN A 455 -26.86 -4.21 -18.49
CA ASN A 455 -27.42 -2.98 -19.04
C ASN A 455 -28.95 -2.99 -19.03
N LEU A 456 -29.58 -4.11 -19.43
CA LEU A 456 -31.05 -4.26 -19.39
C LEU A 456 -31.59 -4.14 -17.97
N TYR A 457 -30.92 -4.79 -17.00
CA TYR A 457 -31.28 -4.68 -15.58
C TYR A 457 -31.17 -3.24 -15.07
N VAL A 458 -30.04 -2.56 -15.31
CA VAL A 458 -29.84 -1.17 -14.86
C VAL A 458 -30.88 -0.22 -15.47
N ILE A 459 -31.26 -0.42 -16.73
CA ILE A 459 -32.32 0.39 -17.37
C ILE A 459 -33.68 0.13 -16.71
N ALA A 460 -34.03 -1.14 -16.45
CA ALA A 460 -35.29 -1.50 -15.82
C ALA A 460 -35.37 -0.98 -14.38
N ASP A 461 -34.28 -1.10 -13.62
CA ASP A 461 -34.16 -0.58 -12.25
C ASP A 461 -34.22 0.94 -12.21
N TRP A 462 -33.55 1.64 -13.15
CA TRP A 462 -33.66 3.09 -13.29
C TRP A 462 -35.10 3.54 -13.57
N ASN A 463 -35.80 2.87 -14.49
CA ASN A 463 -37.18 3.19 -14.83
C ASN A 463 -38.12 3.03 -13.62
N TYR A 464 -37.90 2.01 -12.79
CA TYR A 464 -38.65 1.84 -11.54
C TYR A 464 -38.32 2.95 -10.53
N ASN A 465 -37.04 3.20 -10.25
CA ASN A 465 -36.62 4.22 -9.27
C ASN A 465 -37.06 5.64 -9.64
N THR A 466 -37.22 5.93 -10.95
CA THR A 466 -37.71 7.22 -11.44
C THR A 466 -39.22 7.28 -11.62
N ASN A 467 -39.89 6.13 -11.76
CA ASN A 467 -41.34 6.03 -11.90
C ASN A 467 -41.87 4.77 -11.20
N LEU A 468 -42.28 4.94 -9.94
CA LEU A 468 -42.73 3.87 -9.04
C LEU A 468 -44.13 3.34 -9.43
N THR A 469 -44.19 2.51 -10.49
CA THR A 469 -45.40 1.75 -10.88
C THR A 469 -45.18 0.24 -10.74
N ASP A 470 -46.28 -0.51 -10.60
CA ASP A 470 -46.23 -1.97 -10.46
C ASP A 470 -45.64 -2.64 -11.71
N GLU A 471 -45.93 -2.10 -12.90
CA GLU A 471 -45.39 -2.62 -14.16
C GLU A 471 -43.87 -2.44 -14.25
N ASN A 472 -43.34 -1.27 -13.82
CA ASN A 472 -41.90 -1.03 -13.80
C ASN A 472 -41.21 -1.86 -12.71
N ALA A 473 -41.89 -2.09 -11.58
CA ALA A 473 -41.40 -2.97 -10.52
C ALA A 473 -41.25 -4.40 -11.04
N GLU A 474 -42.27 -4.94 -11.72
CA GLU A 474 -42.23 -6.29 -12.29
C GLU A 474 -41.13 -6.41 -13.35
N ALA A 475 -40.97 -5.41 -14.22
CA ALA A 475 -39.92 -5.38 -15.23
C ALA A 475 -38.50 -5.34 -14.63
N SER A 476 -38.27 -4.59 -13.54
CA SER A 476 -36.99 -4.57 -12.83
C SER A 476 -36.68 -5.93 -12.19
N ILE A 477 -37.68 -6.54 -11.54
CA ILE A 477 -37.56 -7.86 -10.92
C ILE A 477 -37.25 -8.94 -11.97
N GLU A 478 -37.95 -8.92 -13.12
CA GLU A 478 -37.71 -9.86 -14.21
C GLU A 478 -36.29 -9.73 -14.79
N ALA A 479 -35.84 -8.49 -15.06
CA ALA A 479 -34.50 -8.25 -15.59
C ALA A 479 -33.40 -8.69 -14.61
N GLY A 480 -33.58 -8.42 -13.31
CA GLY A 480 -32.67 -8.87 -12.26
C GLY A 480 -32.62 -10.40 -12.13
N PHE A 481 -33.78 -11.06 -12.24
CA PHE A 481 -33.88 -12.53 -12.23
C PHE A 481 -33.15 -13.17 -13.41
N VAL A 482 -33.29 -12.61 -14.62
CA VAL A 482 -32.57 -13.09 -15.81
C VAL A 482 -31.05 -12.92 -15.65
N LEU A 483 -30.59 -11.77 -15.14
CA LEU A 483 -29.18 -11.53 -14.90
C LEU A 483 -28.60 -12.50 -13.87
N SER A 484 -29.30 -12.71 -12.76
CA SER A 484 -28.80 -13.58 -11.68
C SER A 484 -28.76 -15.06 -12.08
N GLN A 485 -29.73 -15.55 -12.85
CA GLN A 485 -29.66 -16.91 -13.43
C GLN A 485 -28.44 -17.07 -14.36
N TYR A 486 -28.15 -16.05 -15.17
CA TYR A 486 -26.98 -16.07 -16.03
C TYR A 486 -25.67 -16.09 -15.22
N GLU A 487 -25.58 -15.30 -14.14
CA GLU A 487 -24.44 -15.33 -13.20
C GLU A 487 -24.26 -16.71 -12.56
N ALA A 488 -25.36 -17.39 -12.20
CA ALA A 488 -25.32 -18.74 -11.64
C ALA A 488 -24.73 -19.75 -12.62
N LEU A 489 -25.25 -19.77 -13.84
CA LEU A 489 -24.78 -20.65 -14.92
C LEU A 489 -23.31 -20.36 -15.27
N ALA A 490 -22.94 -19.09 -15.35
CA ALA A 490 -21.57 -18.68 -15.60
C ALA A 490 -20.62 -19.10 -14.48
N ASN A 491 -21.07 -19.04 -13.21
CA ASN A 491 -20.27 -19.49 -12.07
C ASN A 491 -20.03 -21.01 -12.10
N GLU A 492 -21.06 -21.81 -12.46
CA GLU A 492 -20.91 -23.25 -12.66
C GLU A 492 -19.92 -23.57 -13.78
N GLU A 493 -20.01 -22.85 -14.91
CA GLU A 493 -19.10 -23.05 -16.05
C GLU A 493 -17.67 -22.63 -15.71
N ALA A 494 -17.50 -21.50 -15.02
CA ALA A 494 -16.20 -21.04 -14.52
C ALA A 494 -15.56 -22.02 -13.53
N GLY A 495 -16.38 -22.72 -12.74
CA GLY A 495 -15.94 -23.75 -11.80
C GLY A 495 -15.28 -24.98 -12.45
N LYS A 496 -15.47 -25.19 -13.77
CA LYS A 496 -14.88 -26.33 -14.50
C LYS A 496 -13.41 -26.15 -14.85
N PHE A 497 -12.86 -24.94 -14.76
CA PHE A 497 -11.47 -24.65 -15.11
C PHE A 497 -10.48 -24.89 -13.96
N ASN A 498 -9.34 -25.48 -14.29
CA ASN A 498 -8.21 -25.64 -13.40
C ASN A 498 -7.30 -24.42 -13.45
N THR A 499 -7.42 -23.54 -12.46
CA THR A 499 -6.69 -22.26 -12.44
C THR A 499 -5.23 -22.37 -12.01
N THR A 500 -4.70 -23.57 -11.73
CA THR A 500 -3.33 -23.75 -11.18
C THR A 500 -2.25 -23.17 -12.10
N ASN A 501 -2.35 -23.41 -13.40
CA ASN A 501 -1.33 -23.04 -14.40
C ASN A 501 -1.69 -21.85 -15.29
N PHE A 502 -2.81 -21.16 -15.02
CA PHE A 502 -3.25 -20.02 -15.84
C PHE A 502 -2.42 -18.76 -15.59
N SER A 503 -2.43 -17.81 -16.53
CA SER A 503 -1.90 -16.47 -16.28
C SER A 503 -2.68 -15.75 -15.17
N GLN A 504 -1.99 -14.85 -14.46
CA GLN A 504 -2.57 -14.14 -13.31
C GLN A 504 -3.84 -13.35 -13.68
N GLU A 505 -3.90 -12.83 -14.91
CA GLU A 505 -5.06 -12.08 -15.40
C GLU A 505 -6.27 -13.00 -15.62
N THR A 506 -6.08 -14.16 -16.27
CA THR A 506 -7.17 -15.14 -16.46
C THR A 506 -7.68 -15.66 -15.11
N LYS A 507 -6.79 -15.91 -14.14
CA LYS A 507 -7.19 -16.31 -12.78
C LYS A 507 -8.03 -15.25 -12.09
N ARG A 508 -7.60 -13.98 -12.19
CA ARG A 508 -8.31 -12.84 -11.60
C ARG A 508 -9.70 -12.69 -12.21
N GLN A 509 -9.82 -12.77 -13.54
CA GLN A 509 -11.12 -12.65 -14.20
C GLN A 509 -12.06 -13.81 -13.83
N LEU A 510 -11.59 -15.06 -13.89
CA LEU A 510 -12.38 -16.25 -13.48
C LEU A 510 -12.84 -16.19 -12.01
N PHE A 511 -12.04 -15.59 -11.13
CA PHE A 511 -12.41 -15.42 -9.72
C PHE A 511 -13.69 -14.58 -9.57
N TYR A 512 -13.87 -13.57 -10.42
CA TYR A 512 -15.02 -12.66 -10.41
C TYR A 512 -16.18 -13.12 -11.30
N VAL A 513 -16.09 -14.27 -11.98
CA VAL A 513 -17.20 -14.77 -12.79
C VAL A 513 -18.29 -15.33 -11.89
N GLY A 514 -19.42 -14.62 -11.91
CA GLY A 514 -20.68 -15.01 -11.30
C GLY A 514 -20.61 -15.23 -9.78
N SER A 515 -21.78 -15.55 -9.21
CA SER A 515 -21.93 -15.98 -7.83
C SER A 515 -22.87 -17.18 -7.77
N LYS A 516 -22.86 -17.92 -6.67
CA LYS A 516 -23.86 -18.98 -6.49
C LYS A 516 -25.21 -18.32 -6.22
N SER A 517 -26.23 -18.75 -6.93
CA SER A 517 -27.56 -18.13 -6.88
C SER A 517 -28.40 -18.69 -5.74
N LEU A 518 -29.24 -17.82 -5.18
CA LEU A 518 -30.42 -18.22 -4.39
C LEU A 518 -31.35 -19.11 -5.22
N SER A 519 -32.21 -19.87 -4.54
CA SER A 519 -33.32 -20.52 -5.24
C SER A 519 -34.27 -19.47 -5.85
N ASP A 520 -34.95 -19.83 -6.94
CA ASP A 520 -35.91 -18.94 -7.62
C ASP A 520 -36.96 -18.35 -6.65
N ALA A 521 -37.39 -19.16 -5.67
CA ALA A 521 -38.34 -18.75 -4.66
C ALA A 521 -37.76 -17.69 -3.70
N GLU A 522 -36.51 -17.85 -3.26
CA GLU A 522 -35.83 -16.91 -2.36
C GLU A 522 -35.49 -15.61 -3.06
N MET A 523 -35.04 -15.67 -4.31
CA MET A 523 -34.73 -14.48 -5.11
C MET A 523 -35.98 -13.67 -5.39
N LYS A 524 -37.09 -14.32 -5.80
CA LYS A 524 -38.37 -13.65 -6.01
C LYS A 524 -38.90 -13.02 -4.73
N ASN A 525 -38.76 -13.70 -3.59
CA ASN A 525 -39.14 -13.16 -2.29
C ASN A 525 -38.29 -11.94 -1.91
N LEU A 526 -36.96 -12.02 -2.06
CA LEU A 526 -36.05 -10.92 -1.75
C LEU A 526 -36.33 -9.68 -2.62
N SER A 527 -36.46 -9.86 -3.93
CA SER A 527 -36.74 -8.76 -4.85
C SER A 527 -38.09 -8.10 -4.55
N SER A 528 -39.11 -8.89 -4.19
CA SER A 528 -40.41 -8.37 -3.73
C SER A 528 -40.26 -7.54 -2.46
N LEU A 529 -39.53 -8.04 -1.45
CA LEU A 529 -39.31 -7.32 -0.19
C LEU A 529 -38.54 -6.00 -0.40
N ILE A 530 -37.51 -6.01 -1.25
CA ILE A 530 -36.74 -4.80 -1.58
C ILE A 530 -37.61 -3.77 -2.30
N SER A 531 -38.41 -4.20 -3.28
CA SER A 531 -39.37 -3.35 -3.99
C SER A 531 -40.41 -2.74 -3.03
N GLU A 532 -40.99 -3.55 -2.14
CA GLU A 532 -41.96 -3.06 -1.14
C GLU A 532 -41.34 -2.04 -0.18
N MET A 533 -40.11 -2.29 0.30
CA MET A 533 -39.37 -1.33 1.14
C MET A 533 -39.06 -0.04 0.38
N GLY A 534 -38.62 -0.13 -0.87
CA GLY A 534 -38.35 1.02 -1.74
C GLY A 534 -39.59 1.87 -2.00
N SER A 535 -40.73 1.22 -2.27
CA SER A 535 -42.03 1.87 -2.45
C SER A 535 -42.48 2.61 -1.18
N ILE A 536 -42.42 1.96 -0.01
CA ILE A 536 -42.75 2.59 1.28
C ILE A 536 -41.86 3.80 1.55
N TYR A 537 -40.57 3.70 1.23
CA TYR A 537 -39.62 4.80 1.42
C TYR A 537 -39.90 5.96 0.45
N GLY A 538 -40.11 5.68 -0.83
CA GLY A 538 -40.33 6.69 -1.86
C GLY A 538 -41.68 7.39 -1.78
N GLN A 539 -42.73 6.69 -1.34
CA GLN A 539 -44.09 7.23 -1.22
C GLN A 539 -44.40 7.75 0.20
N GLY A 540 -43.47 7.61 1.15
CA GLY A 540 -43.65 7.98 2.54
C GLY A 540 -43.92 9.48 2.72
N LYS A 541 -44.93 9.81 3.55
CA LYS A 541 -45.28 11.18 3.91
C LYS A 541 -45.51 11.31 5.41
N VAL A 542 -45.19 12.48 5.96
CA VAL A 542 -45.39 12.85 7.36
C VAL A 542 -46.40 13.97 7.43
N CYS A 543 -47.52 13.73 8.11
CA CYS A 543 -48.63 14.66 8.16
C CYS A 543 -48.72 15.36 9.52
N ARG A 544 -49.16 16.62 9.53
CA ARG A 544 -49.52 17.38 10.74
C ARG A 544 -50.79 18.21 10.52
N PRO A 545 -51.63 18.37 11.55
CA PRO A 545 -52.75 19.29 11.48
C PRO A 545 -52.24 20.74 11.47
N ILE A 546 -52.79 21.56 10.57
CA ILE A 546 -52.55 23.01 10.52
C ILE A 546 -53.77 23.78 11.03
N PRO A 547 -53.59 25.04 11.52
CA PRO A 547 -54.62 25.79 12.25
C PRO A 547 -55.96 26.00 11.53
N ASN A 548 -55.99 25.81 10.20
CA ASN A 548 -57.18 25.98 9.37
C ASN A 548 -58.08 24.72 9.32
N GLY A 549 -57.71 23.65 10.04
CA GLY A 549 -58.42 22.36 10.01
C GLY A 549 -58.02 21.45 8.84
N GLU A 550 -57.05 21.88 8.03
CA GLU A 550 -56.43 21.08 6.98
C GLU A 550 -55.23 20.28 7.53
N GLU A 551 -54.80 19.27 6.80
CA GLU A 551 -53.64 18.43 7.15
C GLU A 551 -52.51 18.69 6.14
N GLU A 552 -51.35 19.11 6.63
CA GLU A 552 -50.15 19.29 5.82
C GLU A 552 -49.34 17.99 5.83
N CYS A 553 -49.17 17.37 4.67
CA CYS A 553 -48.38 16.15 4.49
C CYS A 553 -47.12 16.43 3.66
N LEU A 554 -45.94 16.22 4.27
CA LEU A 554 -44.64 16.43 3.64
C LEU A 554 -44.00 15.09 3.27
N SER A 555 -43.52 14.98 2.03
CA SER A 555 -42.75 13.85 1.52
C SER A 555 -41.26 14.02 1.88
N LEU A 556 -40.47 12.95 1.77
CA LEU A 556 -39.03 13.03 2.08
C LEU A 556 -38.32 14.06 1.22
N GLU A 557 -38.42 13.88 -0.10
CA GLU A 557 -37.80 14.72 -1.11
C GLU A 557 -38.87 15.53 -1.85
N PRO A 558 -38.73 16.87 -1.96
CA PRO A 558 -37.70 17.71 -1.35
C PRO A 558 -38.08 18.24 0.05
N GLU A 559 -39.33 18.05 0.49
CA GLU A 559 -39.94 18.87 1.55
C GLU A 559 -39.30 18.65 2.92
N LEU A 560 -39.28 17.41 3.43
CA LEU A 560 -38.67 17.10 4.72
C LEU A 560 -37.14 17.28 4.69
N THR A 561 -36.49 16.96 3.57
CA THR A 561 -35.04 17.19 3.39
C THR A 561 -34.69 18.66 3.52
N ASN A 562 -35.43 19.56 2.84
CA ASN A 562 -35.22 21.01 2.95
C ASN A 562 -35.53 21.51 4.37
N LEU A 563 -36.63 21.05 4.98
CA LEU A 563 -37.00 21.42 6.36
C LEU A 563 -35.88 21.05 7.35
N MET A 564 -35.35 19.82 7.26
CA MET A 564 -34.28 19.34 8.14
C MET A 564 -32.94 20.08 7.90
N ALA A 565 -32.69 20.57 6.69
CA ALA A 565 -31.49 21.33 6.35
C ALA A 565 -31.56 22.80 6.79
N GLU A 566 -32.70 23.46 6.54
CA GLU A 566 -32.84 24.91 6.66
C GLU A 566 -33.43 25.35 8.00
N SER A 567 -34.35 24.58 8.58
CA SER A 567 -35.01 24.98 9.82
C SER A 567 -34.02 25.04 11.00
N ARG A 568 -34.26 25.98 11.90
CA ARG A 568 -33.54 26.12 13.19
C ARG A 568 -34.49 25.99 14.38
N ASN A 569 -35.76 25.70 14.13
CA ASN A 569 -36.74 25.49 15.17
C ASN A 569 -36.69 24.04 15.66
N ALA A 570 -36.25 23.85 16.91
CA ALA A 570 -36.08 22.52 17.50
C ALA A 570 -37.37 21.68 17.47
N SER A 571 -38.54 22.29 17.69
CA SER A 571 -39.83 21.58 17.69
C SER A 571 -40.22 21.08 16.31
N GLU A 572 -39.88 21.85 15.26
CA GLU A 572 -40.17 21.50 13.88
C GLU A 572 -39.25 20.38 13.38
N LEU A 573 -37.96 20.47 13.70
CA LEU A 573 -36.98 19.41 13.41
C LEU A 573 -37.34 18.11 14.14
N LEU A 574 -37.74 18.19 15.41
CA LEU A 574 -38.15 17.02 16.18
C LEU A 574 -39.40 16.36 15.57
N TRP A 575 -40.41 17.15 15.21
CA TRP A 575 -41.61 16.64 14.55
C TRP A 575 -41.28 15.93 13.24
N ALA A 576 -40.48 16.55 12.36
CA ALA A 576 -40.08 15.96 11.09
C ALA A 576 -39.27 14.67 11.31
N TRP A 577 -38.32 14.69 12.26
CA TRP A 577 -37.47 13.54 12.56
C TRP A 577 -38.30 12.37 13.10
N GLU A 578 -39.11 12.59 14.14
CA GLU A 578 -39.93 11.53 14.75
C GLU A 578 -41.03 11.05 13.82
N GLY A 579 -41.70 11.96 13.12
CA GLY A 579 -42.77 11.67 12.18
C GLY A 579 -42.30 10.70 11.09
N TRP A 580 -41.12 10.94 10.51
CA TRP A 580 -40.55 10.04 9.49
C TRP A 580 -40.32 8.62 10.04
N ARG A 581 -39.75 8.51 11.25
CA ARG A 581 -39.50 7.19 11.87
C ARG A 581 -40.79 6.47 12.23
N ARG A 582 -41.82 7.22 12.61
CA ARG A 582 -43.12 6.68 12.99
C ARG A 582 -43.89 6.17 11.78
N GLU A 583 -43.98 6.97 10.71
CA GLU A 583 -44.84 6.68 9.56
C GLU A 583 -44.20 5.76 8.53
N VAL A 584 -42.87 5.83 8.38
CA VAL A 584 -42.12 5.10 7.33
C VAL A 584 -41.28 3.99 7.94
N SER A 585 -40.36 4.31 8.86
CA SER A 585 -39.40 3.31 9.36
C SER A 585 -40.06 2.14 10.09
N ARG A 586 -41.21 2.35 10.77
CA ARG A 586 -41.97 1.26 11.40
C ARG A 586 -42.52 0.24 10.41
N LYS A 587 -42.93 0.67 9.21
CA LYS A 587 -43.45 -0.20 8.15
C LYS A 587 -42.32 -0.99 7.48
N ILE A 588 -41.15 -0.37 7.31
CA ILE A 588 -39.96 -1.01 6.73
C ILE A 588 -39.36 -2.07 7.68
N LYS A 589 -39.35 -1.83 8.99
CA LYS A 589 -38.73 -2.72 10.00
C LYS A 589 -39.07 -4.23 9.82
N PRO A 590 -40.34 -4.66 9.74
CA PRO A 590 -40.66 -6.08 9.58
C PRO A 590 -40.23 -6.67 8.23
N LEU A 591 -40.20 -5.86 7.16
CA LEU A 591 -39.72 -6.28 5.84
C LEU A 591 -38.20 -6.46 5.84
N TYR A 592 -37.49 -5.52 6.48
CA TYR A 592 -36.04 -5.59 6.64
C TYR A 592 -35.59 -6.82 7.45
N LEU A 593 -36.33 -7.19 8.51
CA LEU A 593 -36.04 -8.40 9.26
C LEU A 593 -36.22 -9.68 8.43
N GLN A 594 -37.10 -9.68 7.44
CA GLN A 594 -37.32 -10.82 6.53
C GLN A 594 -36.22 -10.93 5.47
N THR A 595 -35.59 -9.82 5.07
CA THR A 595 -34.47 -9.86 4.12
C THR A 595 -33.17 -10.34 4.77
N GLN A 596 -32.97 -10.09 6.07
CA GLN A 596 -31.76 -10.49 6.81
C GLN A 596 -31.35 -11.97 6.65
N PRO A 597 -32.22 -12.98 6.86
CA PRO A 597 -31.83 -14.38 6.67
C PRO A 597 -31.52 -14.72 5.22
N ILE A 598 -32.17 -14.08 4.24
CA ILE A 598 -31.89 -14.32 2.82
C ILE A 598 -30.53 -13.74 2.43
N PHE A 599 -30.22 -12.51 2.86
CA PHE A 599 -28.88 -11.94 2.72
C PHE A 599 -27.82 -12.78 3.44
N PHE A 600 -28.16 -13.36 4.59
CA PHE A 600 -27.29 -14.29 5.30
C PHE A 600 -27.06 -15.58 4.49
N LEU A 601 -28.04 -16.10 3.75
CA LEU A 601 -27.88 -17.28 2.89
C LEU A 601 -27.06 -17.00 1.61
N VAL A 602 -27.29 -15.86 0.95
CA VAL A 602 -26.46 -15.39 -0.20
C VAL A 602 -25.00 -15.29 0.21
N ASN A 603 -24.78 -14.76 1.41
CA ASN A 603 -23.45 -14.54 1.93
C ASN A 603 -22.89 -15.85 2.49
N ALA A 604 -23.63 -16.68 3.25
CA ALA A 604 -23.17 -17.88 3.95
C ALA A 604 -22.51 -18.95 3.06
N GLU A 605 -22.76 -18.99 1.75
CA GLU A 605 -22.05 -19.91 0.86
C GLU A 605 -20.67 -19.40 0.41
N PHE A 606 -20.37 -18.12 0.63
CA PHE A 606 -19.00 -17.62 0.73
C PHE A 606 -18.34 -17.95 2.10
N PHE A 607 -19.11 -18.46 3.10
CA PHE A 607 -18.73 -18.51 4.52
C PHE A 607 -18.21 -19.88 4.98
N THR A 608 -17.73 -20.72 4.07
CA THR A 608 -16.91 -21.88 4.49
C THR A 608 -15.50 -21.48 4.98
N ILE A 609 -15.31 -20.23 5.40
CA ILE A 609 -14.10 -19.73 6.07
C ILE A 609 -14.50 -18.73 7.18
N GLY A 610 -14.66 -19.25 8.41
CA GLY A 610 -14.31 -18.59 9.69
C GLY A 610 -15.06 -17.32 10.17
N ASN A 611 -15.85 -17.49 11.23
CA ASN A 611 -16.26 -16.55 12.29
C ASN A 611 -16.95 -15.20 11.96
N GLU A 612 -18.12 -15.03 12.59
CA GLU A 612 -19.20 -14.06 12.34
C GLU A 612 -18.99 -12.62 12.88
N SER A 613 -17.76 -12.13 13.07
CA SER A 613 -17.56 -10.79 13.71
C SER A 613 -16.65 -9.79 12.97
N ASN A 614 -16.17 -10.11 11.77
CA ASN A 614 -15.33 -9.20 10.98
C ASN A 614 -15.87 -8.96 9.57
N TYR A 615 -16.66 -7.90 9.40
CA TYR A 615 -16.88 -7.29 8.08
C TYR A 615 -16.18 -5.92 8.02
N PRO A 616 -15.08 -5.79 7.27
CA PRO A 616 -14.74 -4.55 6.59
C PRO A 616 -15.44 -4.52 5.20
N PRO A 617 -15.65 -3.33 4.60
CA PRO A 617 -16.22 -3.23 3.26
C PRO A 617 -15.21 -3.79 2.24
N HIS A 618 -15.54 -4.91 1.60
CA HIS A 618 -14.73 -5.54 0.54
C HIS A 618 -14.53 -4.66 -0.73
N TYR A 619 -15.00 -3.42 -0.73
CA TYR A 619 -14.74 -2.43 -1.79
C TYR A 619 -13.34 -1.79 -1.75
N PHE A 620 -12.52 -2.08 -0.73
CA PHE A 620 -11.14 -1.56 -0.65
C PHE A 620 -10.10 -2.67 -0.72
N HIS A 621 -10.00 -3.34 -1.88
CA HIS A 621 -8.76 -4.01 -2.26
C HIS A 621 -8.42 -3.70 -3.73
N ILE A 622 -7.35 -2.91 -3.88
CA ILE A 622 -6.56 -2.68 -5.10
C ILE A 622 -7.29 -1.90 -6.21
N LEU A 623 -7.36 -0.58 -6.04
CA LEU A 623 -7.10 0.32 -7.18
C LEU A 623 -5.58 0.54 -7.22
N PRO A 624 -4.85 0.19 -8.29
CA PRO A 624 -3.54 0.78 -8.50
C PRO A 624 -3.75 2.28 -8.66
N GLU A 625 -2.94 3.05 -7.95
CA GLU A 625 -2.85 4.50 -8.07
C GLU A 625 -2.94 4.94 -9.55
N ARG A 626 -3.88 5.84 -9.84
CA ARG A 626 -3.85 6.69 -11.03
C ARG A 626 -4.19 8.11 -10.64
#